data_AF-A0A497MU28-F1
#
_entry.id   AF-A0A497MU28-F1
#
_cell.length_a   1.000
_cell.length_b   1.000
_cell.length_c   1.000
_cell.angle_alpha   90.00
_cell.angle_beta   90.00
_cell.angle_gamma   90.00
#
_symmetry.space_group_name_H-M   'P 1'
#
loop_
_entity.id
_entity.type
_entity.pdbx_description
1 polymer ?
#
loop_
_entity_poly.entity_id
_entity_poly.type
_entity_poly.pdbx_seq_one_letter_code
_entity_poly.pdbx_strand_id
1 'polypeptide(L)' 'MPHKRSKAALKRRQLRFMLILERKKILREAFYDRLKAELVALKDYFLTNVERGEVILAPRYVNPCMVD' A
#
# COMPACT_ATOMS: atom_id res chain seq x y z
N MET A 1 30.52 -8.18 19.88
CA MET A 1 29.63 -7.03 19.51
C MET A 1 28.19 -7.50 19.20
N PRO A 2 27.35 -7.83 20.21
CA PRO A 2 25.99 -8.33 19.97
C PRO A 2 24.91 -7.22 19.83
N HIS A 3 25.16 -6.01 20.34
CA HIS A 3 24.13 -4.94 20.41
C HIS A 3 23.71 -4.31 19.06
N LYS A 4 24.55 -4.37 18.01
CA LYS A 4 24.24 -3.73 16.72
C LYS A 4 23.19 -4.51 15.91
N ARG A 5 23.14 -5.85 16.04
CA ARG A 5 22.19 -6.72 15.31
C ARG A 5 20.74 -6.55 15.79
N SER A 6 20.51 -6.31 17.08
CA SER A 6 19.15 -6.12 17.62
C SER A 6 18.52 -4.81 17.15
N LYS A 7 19.29 -3.71 17.10
CA LYS A 7 18.81 -2.41 16.61
C LYS A 7 18.39 -2.46 15.13
N ALA A 8 19.16 -3.16 14.30
CA ALA A 8 18.82 -3.34 12.88
C ALA A 8 17.57 -4.22 12.68
N ALA A 9 17.38 -5.25 13.52
CA ALA A 9 16.17 -6.07 13.50
C ALA A 9 14.92 -5.27 13.92
N LEU A 10 15.05 -4.43 14.95
CA LEU A 10 13.98 -3.53 15.41
C LEU A 10 13.57 -2.53 14.32
N LYS A 11 14.53 -1.87 13.67
CA LYS A 11 14.27 -0.94 12.54
C LYS A 11 13.54 -1.64 11.39
N ARG A 12 13.94 -2.86 11.03
CA ARG A 12 13.25 -3.66 10.00
C ARG A 12 11.82 -4.03 10.40
N ARG A 13 11.56 -4.29 11.69
CA ARG A 13 10.21 -4.54 12.18
C ARG A 13 9.34 -3.28 12.13
N GLN A 14 9.88 -2.14 12.53
CA GLN A 14 9.20 -0.85 12.47
C GLN A 14 8.85 -0.45 11.03
N LEU A 15 9.82 -0.57 10.10
CA LEU A 15 9.57 -0.30 8.69
C LEU A 15 8.47 -1.18 8.11
N ARG A 16 8.50 -2.49 8.40
CA ARG A 16 7.44 -3.42 7.98
C ARG A 16 6.07 -3.03 8.53
N PHE A 17 6.01 -2.60 9.79
CA PHE A 17 4.75 -2.14 10.38
C PHE A 17 4.24 -0.86 9.70
N MET A 18 5.11 0.12 9.44
CA MET A 18 4.73 1.34 8.72
C MET A 18 4.25 1.05 7.30
N LEU A 19 4.91 0.15 6.57
CA LEU A 19 4.46 -0.30 5.24
C LEU A 19 3.07 -0.94 5.27
N ILE A 20 2.76 -1.74 6.29
CA ILE A 20 1.43 -2.33 6.45
C ILE A 20 0.39 -1.24 6.72
N LEU A 21 0.69 -0.28 7.58
CA LEU A 21 -0.21 0.84 7.86
C LEU A 21 -0.47 1.70 6.63
N GLU A 22 0.57 2.01 5.86
CA GLU A 22 0.42 2.82 4.65
C GLU A 22 -0.40 2.07 3.60
N ARG A 23 -0.16 0.78 3.36
CA ARG A 23 -1.01 -0.04 2.49
C ARG A 23 -2.48 -0.05 2.91
N LYS A 24 -2.76 -0.16 4.21
CA LYS A 24 -4.13 -0.05 4.74
C LYS A 24 -4.72 1.34 4.58
N LYS A 25 -3.89 2.39 4.54
CA LYS A 25 -4.32 3.76 4.30
C LYS A 25 -4.67 3.96 2.82
N ILE A 26 -3.78 3.53 1.92
CA ILE A 26 -4.00 3.51 0.47
C ILE A 26 -5.35 2.87 0.15
N LEU A 27 -5.61 1.65 0.61
CA LEU A 27 -6.86 0.95 0.31
C LEU A 27 -8.12 1.64 0.86
N ARG A 28 -8.02 2.34 1.99
CA ARG A 28 -9.15 3.06 2.60
C ARG A 28 -9.42 4.41 1.95
N GLU A 29 -8.37 5.05 1.46
CA GLU A 29 -8.46 6.36 0.84
C GLU A 29 -8.58 6.27 -0.69
N ALA A 30 -8.29 5.13 -1.31
CA ALA A 30 -8.45 4.96 -2.74
C ALA A 30 -9.92 5.10 -3.16
N PHE A 31 -10.13 5.55 -4.39
CA PHE A 31 -11.46 5.59 -5.00
C PHE A 31 -11.51 4.61 -6.18
N TYR A 32 -12.71 4.12 -6.46
CA TYR A 32 -12.95 3.26 -7.61
C TYR A 32 -13.34 4.12 -8.82
N ASP A 33 -12.48 4.16 -9.85
CA ASP A 33 -12.78 4.80 -11.13
C ASP A 33 -13.69 3.87 -11.94
N ARG A 34 -14.95 4.25 -12.12
CA ARG A 34 -15.94 3.44 -12.84
C ARG A 34 -15.67 3.33 -14.33
N LEU A 35 -15.01 4.33 -14.94
CA LEU A 35 -14.76 4.35 -16.38
C LEU A 35 -13.61 3.42 -16.75
N LYS A 36 -12.56 3.40 -15.91
CA LYS A 36 -11.41 2.50 -16.08
C LYS A 36 -11.59 1.16 -15.40
N ALA A 37 -12.58 1.08 -14.51
CA ALA A 37 -12.85 -0.06 -13.66
C ALA A 37 -11.65 -0.42 -12.74
N GLU A 38 -10.93 0.60 -12.27
CA GLU A 38 -9.68 0.45 -11.50
C GLU A 38 -9.75 1.13 -10.14
N LEU A 39 -9.01 0.60 -9.17
CA LEU A 39 -8.82 1.26 -7.88
C LEU A 39 -7.64 2.24 -7.99
N VAL A 40 -7.90 3.52 -7.70
CA VAL A 40 -6.95 4.61 -7.95
C VAL A 40 -6.59 5.34 -6.66
N ALA A 41 -5.31 5.64 -6.49
CA ALA A 41 -4.80 6.39 -5.34
C ALA A 41 -5.31 7.84 -5.32
N LEU A 42 -5.86 8.29 -4.19
CA LEU A 42 -6.29 9.69 -4.01
C LEU A 42 -5.15 10.66 -3.64
N LYS A 43 -4.03 10.15 -3.13
CA LYS A 43 -2.92 10.91 -2.56
C LYS A 43 -1.59 10.23 -2.88
N ASP A 44 -0.50 10.91 -2.56
CA ASP A 44 0.84 10.34 -2.61
C ASP A 44 1.14 9.56 -1.32
N TYR A 45 1.75 8.39 -1.47
CA TYR A 45 2.10 7.45 -0.40
C TYR A 45 3.58 7.09 -0.50
N PHE A 46 4.41 7.82 0.25
CA PHE A 46 5.86 7.77 0.12
C PHE A 46 6.50 6.42 0.48
N LEU A 47 5.99 5.68 1.46
CA LEU A 47 6.64 4.42 1.87
C LEU A 47 6.43 3.29 0.84
N THR A 48 5.39 3.40 0.02
CA THR A 48 5.01 2.46 -1.02
C THR A 48 5.31 2.98 -2.42
N ASN A 49 5.77 4.23 -2.53
CA ASN A 49 6.05 4.91 -3.79
C ASN A 49 4.85 4.86 -4.74
N VAL A 50 3.65 5.09 -4.18
CA VAL A 50 2.41 5.22 -4.95
C VAL A 50 2.08 6.70 -5.08
N GLU A 51 1.95 7.18 -6.29
CA GLU A 51 1.58 8.57 -6.58
C GLU A 51 0.07 8.73 -6.74
N ARG A 52 -0.43 9.95 -6.52
CA ARG A 52 -1.83 10.28 -6.76
C ARG A 52 -2.21 9.99 -8.21
N GLY A 53 -3.31 9.26 -8.39
CA GLY A 53 -3.79 8.86 -9.72
C GLY A 53 -3.21 7.56 -10.23
N GLU A 54 -2.23 6.97 -9.54
CA GLU A 54 -1.75 5.63 -9.89
C GLU A 54 -2.79 4.56 -9.56
N VAL A 55 -2.81 3.54 -10.42
CA VAL A 55 -3.62 2.34 -10.24
C VAL A 55 -2.98 1.51 -9.15
N ILE A 56 -3.77 1.19 -8.12
CA ILE A 56 -3.33 0.37 -7.00
C ILE A 56 -3.37 -1.09 -7.45
N LEU A 57 -2.25 -1.54 -8.02
CA LEU A 57 -2.04 -2.92 -8.44
C LEU A 57 -1.84 -3.82 -7.21
N ALA A 58 -2.91 -4.05 -6.46
CA ALA A 58 -2.96 -5.13 -5.50
C ALA A 58 -3.48 -6.38 -6.24
N PRO A 59 -2.71 -7.48 -6.36
CA PRO A 59 -3.15 -8.72 -7.02
C PRO A 59 -4.34 -9.42 -6.31
N ARG A 60 -4.93 -8.79 -5.30
CA ARG A 60 -6.07 -9.29 -4.50
C ARG A 60 -7.31 -8.41 -4.58
N TYR A 61 -7.26 -7.27 -5.28
CA TYR A 61 -8.45 -6.44 -5.50
C TYR A 61 -8.91 -6.59 -6.95
N VAL A 62 -9.45 -7.78 -7.25
CA VAL A 62 -10.40 -7.89 -8.37
C VAL A 62 -11.70 -7.30 -7.83
N ASN A 63 -12.20 -6.24 -8.45
CA ASN A 63 -13.54 -5.76 -8.14
C ASN A 63 -14.51 -6.94 -8.36
N PRO A 64 -15.30 -7.37 -7.36
CA PRO A 64 -16.26 -8.46 -7.55
C PRO A 64 -17.29 -8.19 -8.66
N CYS A 65 -17.48 -6.93 -9.07
CA CYS A 65 -18.30 -6.58 -10.23
C CYS A 65 -17.62 -6.84 -11.60
N MET A 66 -16.37 -7.31 -11.61
CA MET A 66 -15.57 -7.65 -12.80
C MET A 66 -15.17 -9.13 -12.85
N VAL A 67 -15.78 -9.94 -11.99
CA VAL A 67 -15.82 -11.39 -12.20
C VAL A 67 -17.16 -11.64 -12.87
N ASP A 68 -17.11 -11.97 -14.16
CA ASP A 68 -18.29 -12.40 -14.94
C ASP A 68 -19.05 -13.55 -14.25
#